data_AF-A0A6J1API4-F1
#
_entry.id   AF-A0A6J1API4-F1
#
_cell.length_a   1.000
_cell.length_b   1.000
_cell.length_c   1.000
_cell.angle_alpha   90.00
_cell.angle_beta   90.00
_cell.angle_gamma   90.00
#
_symmetry.space_group_name_H-M   'P 1'
#
loop_
_entity.id
_entity.type
_entity.pdbx_description
1 polymer ?
#
loop_
_entity_poly.entity_id
_entity_poly.type
_entity_poly.pdbx_seq_one_letter_code
_entity_poly.pdbx_strand_id
1 'polypeptide(L)'
;MLSVVGEAALTAFFDGLFGKLSSSDILNFVTEKRVRKELKKWEITLRDIRAVLDDAEAKQMKNQYVNNWLADLQGLAYDVDDILDEFATKALGRKLTSLEEPQGIKNKVQNIIPTFMFDNKKMMSKIKKVGARMNDLATQRTQLELRVVNEGARSDRMKQRLQPTSLVDETEVYGRQEEKKELLKLLSSNDSSHNKASVIPIIGMGGIGKTTLAQLLYNDTSIENSFEYKAWLVK
;
A
#
# COMPACT_ATOMS: atom_id res chain seq x y z
N MET A 1 -12.27 -1.88 10.79
CA MET A 1 -11.25 -0.86 11.05
C MET A 1 -10.30 -0.80 9.87
N LEU A 2 -10.50 0.13 8.93
CA LEU A 2 -9.44 0.53 8.00
C LEU A 2 -8.52 1.47 8.78
N SER A 3 -7.46 0.91 9.33
CA SER A 3 -6.38 1.60 10.06
C SER A 3 -5.52 2.41 9.06
N VAL A 4 -4.67 3.31 9.56
CA VAL A 4 -3.61 4.12 8.87
C VAL A 4 -2.84 3.38 7.75
N VAL A 5 -2.86 2.05 7.78
CA VAL A 5 -2.39 1.17 6.69
C VAL A 5 -3.15 1.39 5.36
N GLY A 6 -4.40 1.87 5.40
CA GLY A 6 -5.26 2.10 4.25
C GLY A 6 -4.82 3.27 3.35
N GLU A 7 -4.41 4.41 3.93
CA GLU A 7 -3.85 5.53 3.16
C GLU A 7 -2.53 5.14 2.52
N ALA A 8 -1.59 4.56 3.27
CA ALA A 8 -0.30 4.16 2.72
C ALA A 8 -0.46 3.15 1.57
N ALA A 9 -1.43 2.23 1.70
CA ALA A 9 -1.74 1.25 0.66
C ALA A 9 -2.38 1.90 -0.58
N LEU A 10 -3.41 2.73 -0.43
CA LEU A 10 -4.03 3.42 -1.56
C LEU A 10 -3.07 4.41 -2.21
N THR A 11 -2.27 5.12 -1.42
CA THR A 11 -1.20 5.99 -1.88
C THR A 11 -0.23 5.28 -2.79
N ALA A 12 0.40 4.22 -2.29
CA ALA A 12 1.37 3.44 -3.05
C ALA A 12 0.72 2.80 -4.29
N PHE A 13 -0.54 2.39 -4.18
CA PHE A 13 -1.29 1.84 -5.31
C PHE A 13 -1.51 2.88 -6.42
N PHE A 14 -1.93 4.10 -6.08
CA PHE A 14 -2.10 5.17 -7.06
C PHE A 14 -0.77 5.57 -7.72
N ASP A 15 0.32 5.59 -6.96
CA ASP A 15 1.65 5.83 -7.52
C ASP A 15 2.04 4.73 -8.52
N GLY A 16 1.70 3.47 -8.22
CA GLY A 16 1.80 2.34 -9.15
C GLY A 16 0.96 2.52 -10.42
N LEU A 17 -0.30 2.95 -10.30
CA LEU A 17 -1.18 3.25 -11.43
C LEU A 17 -0.61 4.36 -12.31
N PHE A 18 -0.08 5.44 -11.72
CA PHE A 18 0.57 6.52 -12.48
C PHE A 18 1.79 6.03 -13.24
N GLY A 19 2.58 5.13 -12.63
CA GLY A 19 3.69 4.46 -13.29
C GLY A 19 3.24 3.64 -14.51
N LYS A 20 2.19 2.83 -14.36
CA LYS A 20 1.60 2.04 -15.46
C LYS A 20 1.04 2.96 -16.57
N LEU A 21 0.24 3.96 -16.22
CA LEU A 21 -0.35 4.92 -17.18
C LEU A 21 0.69 5.69 -18.00
N SER A 22 1.84 5.97 -17.40
CA SER A 22 2.96 6.69 -18.03
C SER A 22 3.94 5.76 -18.75
N SER A 23 3.74 4.43 -18.67
CA SER A 23 4.63 3.45 -19.28
C SER A 23 4.69 3.61 -20.80
N SER A 24 5.92 3.62 -21.33
CA SER A 24 6.15 3.62 -22.78
C SER A 24 5.52 2.42 -23.46
N ASP A 25 5.42 1.27 -22.78
CA ASP A 25 4.83 0.06 -23.34
C ASP A 25 3.32 0.26 -23.60
N ILE A 26 2.59 0.83 -22.63
CA ILE A 26 1.17 1.15 -22.79
C ILE A 26 0.99 2.28 -23.82
N LEU A 27 1.78 3.35 -23.70
CA LEU A 27 1.65 4.50 -24.58
C LEU A 27 1.97 4.16 -26.05
N ASN A 28 2.99 3.36 -26.32
CA ASN A 28 3.35 2.94 -27.68
C ASN A 28 2.36 1.92 -28.25
N PHE A 29 1.85 1.02 -27.41
CA PHE A 29 0.90 -0.01 -27.82
C PHE A 29 -0.49 0.56 -28.16
N VAL A 30 -0.96 1.55 -27.41
CA VAL A 30 -2.21 2.24 -27.69
C VAL A 30 -2.02 3.13 -28.93
N THR A 31 -2.36 2.61 -30.11
CA THR A 31 -2.28 3.37 -31.37
C THR A 31 -3.53 4.21 -31.65
N GLU A 32 -4.66 3.89 -30.99
CA GLU A 32 -5.91 4.61 -31.17
C GLU A 32 -5.90 5.96 -30.43
N LYS A 33 -5.96 7.07 -31.20
CA LYS A 33 -5.99 8.45 -30.66
C LYS A 33 -7.09 8.65 -29.61
N ARG A 34 -8.24 7.99 -29.76
CA ARG A 34 -9.36 8.09 -28.82
C ARG A 34 -9.03 7.48 -27.46
N VAL A 35 -8.41 6.31 -27.42
CA VAL A 35 -8.00 5.64 -26.17
C VAL A 35 -6.95 6.46 -25.45
N ARG A 36 -5.93 6.98 -26.16
CA ARG A 36 -4.93 7.87 -25.54
C ARG A 36 -5.57 9.12 -24.90
N LYS A 37 -6.58 9.69 -25.55
CA LYS A 37 -7.30 10.85 -25.01
C LYS A 37 -8.01 10.51 -23.71
N GLU A 38 -8.64 9.34 -23.61
CA GLU A 38 -9.31 8.90 -22.38
C GLU A 38 -8.30 8.58 -21.27
N LEU A 39 -7.19 7.91 -21.56
CA LEU A 39 -6.14 7.64 -20.56
C LEU A 39 -5.51 8.92 -20.01
N LYS A 40 -5.31 9.95 -20.84
CA LYS A 40 -4.86 11.27 -20.36
C LYS A 40 -5.87 11.94 -19.44
N LYS A 41 -7.17 11.80 -19.72
CA LYS A 41 -8.21 12.29 -18.80
C LYS A 41 -8.17 11.54 -17.48
N TRP A 42 -7.97 10.22 -17.52
CA TRP A 42 -7.80 9.39 -16.33
C TRP A 42 -6.66 9.86 -15.46
N GLU A 43 -5.49 10.10 -16.07
CA GLU A 43 -4.34 10.61 -15.33
C GLU A 43 -4.66 11.92 -14.59
N ILE A 44 -5.32 12.88 -15.27
CA ILE A 44 -5.69 14.16 -14.67
C ILE A 44 -6.68 13.96 -13.51
N THR A 45 -7.77 13.22 -13.74
CA THR A 45 -8.79 13.00 -12.70
C THR A 45 -8.25 12.19 -11.52
N LEU A 46 -7.37 11.21 -11.75
CA LEU A 46 -6.73 10.44 -10.68
C LEU A 46 -5.78 11.33 -9.85
N ARG A 47 -5.04 12.26 -10.47
CA ARG A 47 -4.22 13.25 -9.72
C ARG A 47 -5.08 14.14 -8.84
N ASP A 48 -6.22 14.58 -9.38
CA ASP A 48 -7.21 15.36 -8.66
C ASP A 48 -7.76 14.62 -7.43
N ILE A 49 -8.09 13.34 -7.59
CA ILE A 49 -8.55 12.49 -6.48
C ILE A 49 -7.42 12.25 -5.48
N ARG A 50 -6.20 11.99 -5.95
CA ARG A 50 -5.02 11.79 -5.10
C ARG A 50 -4.81 12.95 -4.15
N ALA A 51 -4.96 14.18 -4.65
CA ALA A 51 -4.72 15.41 -3.88
C ALA A 51 -5.63 15.59 -2.66
N VAL A 52 -6.75 14.85 -2.58
CA VAL A 52 -7.70 14.94 -1.46
C VAL A 52 -7.72 13.70 -0.57
N LEU A 53 -6.88 12.70 -0.85
CA LEU A 53 -6.86 11.44 -0.09
C LEU A 53 -6.48 11.64 1.38
N ASP A 54 -5.47 12.47 1.65
CA ASP A 54 -5.00 12.76 3.02
C ASP A 54 -6.13 13.39 3.88
N ASP A 55 -6.98 14.24 3.29
CA ASP A 55 -8.16 14.81 3.99
C ASP A 55 -9.29 13.80 4.13
N ALA A 56 -9.51 12.97 3.11
CA ALA A 56 -10.52 11.91 3.13
C ALA A 56 -10.24 10.90 4.24
N GLU A 57 -8.99 10.46 4.41
CA GLU A 57 -8.64 9.53 5.47
C GLU A 57 -8.87 10.14 6.86
N ALA A 58 -8.44 11.38 7.08
CA ALA A 58 -8.66 12.08 8.35
C ALA A 58 -10.16 12.18 8.71
N LYS A 59 -11.03 12.26 7.70
CA LYS A 59 -12.48 12.34 7.87
C LYS A 59 -13.17 10.97 7.91
N GLN A 60 -12.57 9.89 7.39
CA GLN A 60 -13.23 8.58 7.25
C GLN A 60 -13.75 8.02 8.59
N MET A 61 -13.02 8.28 9.68
CA MET A 61 -13.37 7.79 11.02
C MET A 61 -14.60 8.49 11.61
N LYS A 62 -14.94 9.69 11.10
CA LYS A 62 -16.03 10.52 11.60
C LYS A 62 -17.20 10.65 10.61
N ASN A 63 -16.95 10.42 9.33
CA ASN A 63 -17.94 10.58 8.27
C ASN A 63 -18.06 9.29 7.44
N GLN A 64 -19.17 8.58 7.61
CA GLN A 64 -19.45 7.34 6.90
C GLN A 64 -19.54 7.53 5.37
N TYR A 65 -20.00 8.68 4.89
CA TYR A 65 -20.05 8.97 3.46
C TYR A 65 -18.65 9.05 2.84
N VAL A 66 -17.68 9.60 3.59
CA VAL A 66 -16.27 9.63 3.16
C VAL A 66 -15.68 8.21 3.16
N ASN A 67 -16.02 7.39 4.16
CA ASN A 67 -15.59 5.98 4.18
C ASN A 67 -16.16 5.19 2.99
N ASN A 68 -17.43 5.39 2.63
CA ASN A 68 -18.03 4.74 1.46
C ASN A 68 -17.35 5.22 0.17
N TRP A 69 -17.08 6.53 0.05
CA TRP A 69 -16.36 7.09 -1.10
C TRP A 69 -14.95 6.50 -1.25
N LEU A 70 -14.22 6.29 -0.15
CA LEU A 70 -12.91 5.63 -0.17
C LEU A 70 -13.00 4.15 -0.60
N ALA A 71 -14.03 3.44 -0.16
CA ALA A 71 -14.27 2.06 -0.57
C ALA A 71 -14.60 1.96 -2.08
N ASP A 72 -15.46 2.85 -2.58
CA ASP A 72 -15.77 2.95 -4.01
C ASP A 72 -14.55 3.32 -4.84
N LEU A 73 -13.69 4.19 -4.30
CA LEU A 73 -12.43 4.57 -4.92
C LEU A 73 -11.44 3.40 -4.99
N GLN A 74 -11.36 2.58 -3.95
CA GLN A 74 -10.57 1.37 -3.97
C GLN A 74 -11.04 0.40 -5.06
N GLY A 75 -12.37 0.21 -5.18
CA GLY A 75 -12.95 -0.58 -6.25
C GLY A 75 -12.60 -0.05 -7.65
N LEU A 76 -12.71 1.27 -7.85
CA LEU A 76 -12.31 1.93 -9.09
C LEU A 76 -10.81 1.69 -9.41
N ALA A 77 -9.95 1.75 -8.39
CA ALA A 77 -8.52 1.59 -8.58
C ALA A 77 -8.18 0.19 -9.16
N TYR A 78 -8.85 -0.86 -8.67
CA TYR A 78 -8.75 -2.21 -9.25
C TYR A 78 -9.27 -2.26 -10.69
N ASP A 79 -10.42 -1.64 -10.98
CA ASP A 79 -10.96 -1.61 -12.36
C ASP A 79 -10.00 -0.91 -13.35
N VAL A 80 -9.30 0.14 -12.90
CA VAL A 80 -8.27 0.82 -13.69
C VAL A 80 -7.07 -0.11 -13.91
N ASP A 81 -6.59 -0.76 -12.85
CA ASP A 81 -5.44 -1.66 -12.91
C ASP A 81 -5.68 -2.84 -13.85
N ASP A 82 -6.86 -3.47 -13.77
CA ASP A 82 -7.29 -4.55 -14.67
C ASP A 82 -7.22 -4.13 -16.14
N ILE A 83 -7.61 -2.89 -16.46
CA ILE A 83 -7.55 -2.37 -17.84
C ILE A 83 -6.10 -2.13 -18.26
N LEU A 84 -5.26 -1.59 -17.38
CA LEU A 84 -3.83 -1.35 -17.67
C LEU A 84 -3.07 -2.66 -17.84
N ASP A 85 -3.37 -3.68 -17.04
CA ASP A 85 -2.78 -5.02 -17.16
C ASP A 85 -3.26 -5.74 -18.44
N GLU A 86 -4.52 -5.55 -18.85
CA GLU A 86 -5.00 -6.03 -20.14
C GLU A 86 -4.23 -5.36 -21.31
N PHE A 87 -3.87 -4.07 -21.19
CA PHE A 87 -3.00 -3.41 -22.17
C PHE A 87 -1.57 -3.96 -22.15
N ALA A 88 -0.95 -4.08 -20.98
CA ALA A 88 0.41 -4.56 -20.83
C ALA A 88 0.56 -6.01 -21.35
N THR A 89 -0.36 -6.89 -20.99
CA THR A 89 -0.38 -8.29 -21.43
C THR A 89 -0.45 -8.39 -22.95
N LYS A 90 -1.30 -7.59 -23.60
CA LYS A 90 -1.42 -7.62 -25.06
C LYS A 90 -0.25 -6.93 -25.77
N ALA A 91 0.36 -5.92 -25.16
CA ALA A 91 1.58 -5.28 -25.67
C ALA A 91 2.74 -6.29 -25.71
N LEU A 92 2.92 -7.06 -24.63
CA LEU A 92 3.90 -8.14 -24.55
C LEU A 92 3.62 -9.23 -25.59
N GLY A 93 2.36 -9.64 -25.73
CA GLY A 93 1.96 -10.63 -26.74
C GLY A 93 2.31 -10.23 -28.17
N ARG A 94 2.07 -8.96 -28.56
CA ARG A 94 2.49 -8.45 -29.87
C ARG A 94 4.01 -8.47 -30.04
N LYS A 95 4.76 -8.06 -29.02
CA LYS A 95 6.22 -8.04 -29.06
C LYS A 95 6.79 -9.45 -29.27
N LEU A 96 6.25 -10.46 -28.59
CA LEU A 96 6.61 -11.87 -28.77
C LEU A 96 6.32 -12.35 -30.20
N THR A 97 5.12 -12.08 -30.74
CA THR A 97 4.78 -12.47 -32.11
C THR A 97 5.65 -11.79 -33.18
N SER A 98 6.14 -10.56 -32.92
CA SER A 98 7.04 -9.85 -33.83
C SER A 98 8.49 -10.33 -33.79
N LEU A 99 8.88 -11.02 -32.71
CA LEU A 99 10.22 -11.60 -32.56
C LEU A 99 10.31 -13.03 -33.12
N GLU A 100 9.16 -13.70 -33.30
CA GLU A 100 9.07 -15.06 -33.82
C GLU A 100 8.92 -15.15 -35.36
N GLU A 101 8.79 -14.04 -36.10
CA GLU A 101 8.83 -14.09 -37.58
C GLU A 101 10.25 -14.39 -38.08
N PRO A 102 10.52 -15.58 -38.68
CA PRO A 102 11.79 -15.84 -39.32
C PRO A 102 11.85 -15.02 -40.61
N GLN A 103 12.95 -14.30 -40.81
CA GLN A 103 13.26 -13.75 -42.12
C GLN A 103 13.32 -14.87 -43.15
N GLY A 104 12.33 -14.89 -44.04
CA GLY A 104 12.30 -15.77 -45.19
C GLY A 104 11.50 -17.05 -44.96
N ILE A 105 10.23 -17.02 -45.37
CA ILE A 105 9.61 -17.99 -46.29
C ILE A 105 8.27 -17.37 -46.72
N LYS A 106 8.18 -17.00 -48.00
CA LYS A 106 6.94 -16.58 -48.66
C LYS A 106 6.07 -17.81 -48.92
N ASN A 107 5.36 -18.34 -47.92
CA ASN A 107 4.40 -19.42 -48.15
C ASN A 107 2.98 -19.01 -47.72
N LYS A 108 2.04 -19.28 -48.63
CA LYS A 108 0.58 -19.10 -48.53
C LYS A 108 -0.03 -19.86 -47.34
N VAL A 109 0.07 -19.33 -46.13
CA VAL A 109 -0.79 -19.71 -44.99
C VAL A 109 -1.27 -18.43 -44.31
N GLN A 110 -2.19 -17.73 -44.98
CA GLN A 110 -2.65 -16.40 -44.59
C GLN A 110 -3.64 -16.39 -43.40
N ASN A 111 -3.81 -17.51 -42.68
CA ASN A 111 -4.95 -17.67 -41.76
C ASN A 111 -4.61 -18.12 -40.33
N ILE A 112 -3.36 -18.03 -39.88
CA ILE A 112 -3.01 -18.36 -38.49
C ILE A 112 -2.25 -17.19 -37.86
N ILE A 113 -2.91 -16.04 -37.75
CA ILE A 113 -2.59 -15.06 -36.71
C ILE A 113 -3.75 -15.11 -35.72
N PRO A 114 -3.76 -16.04 -34.75
CA PRO A 114 -4.87 -16.12 -33.81
C PRO A 114 -4.71 -15.02 -32.75
N THR A 115 -5.81 -14.31 -32.49
CA THR A 115 -6.19 -13.84 -31.14
C THR A 115 -5.68 -12.49 -30.63
N PHE A 116 -4.73 -11.79 -31.26
CA PHE A 116 -4.31 -10.44 -30.80
C PHE A 116 -5.01 -9.25 -31.51
N MET A 117 -6.10 -9.50 -32.25
CA MET A 117 -6.96 -8.41 -32.72
C MET A 117 -7.72 -7.83 -31.53
N PHE A 118 -7.51 -6.54 -31.27
CA PHE A 118 -8.29 -5.83 -30.28
C PHE A 118 -9.75 -5.79 -30.72
N ASP A 119 -10.65 -6.28 -29.87
CA ASP A 119 -12.00 -5.75 -29.84
C ASP A 119 -11.94 -4.33 -29.23
N ASN A 120 -11.51 -3.37 -30.06
CA ASN A 120 -11.39 -1.96 -29.71
C ASN A 120 -12.71 -1.43 -29.16
N LYS A 121 -13.85 -1.96 -29.61
CA LYS A 121 -15.19 -1.54 -29.17
C LYS A 121 -15.45 -1.98 -27.72
N LYS A 122 -15.14 -3.23 -27.37
CA LYS A 122 -15.24 -3.75 -25.99
C LYS A 122 -14.25 -3.07 -25.04
N MET A 123 -13.03 -2.81 -25.49
CA MET A 123 -12.05 -2.08 -24.67
C MET A 123 -12.50 -0.63 -24.44
N MET A 124 -12.94 0.07 -25.49
CA MET A 124 -13.45 1.43 -25.39
C MET A 124 -14.68 1.51 -24.49
N SER A 125 -15.57 0.51 -24.48
CA SER A 125 -16.73 0.52 -23.58
C SER A 125 -16.33 0.36 -22.11
N LYS A 126 -15.35 -0.52 -21.80
CA LYS A 126 -14.76 -0.63 -20.46
C LYS A 126 -14.15 0.70 -20.01
N ILE A 127 -13.33 1.33 -20.85
CA ILE A 127 -12.69 2.61 -20.57
C ILE A 127 -13.73 3.70 -20.33
N LYS A 128 -14.78 3.78 -21.14
CA LYS A 128 -15.84 4.76 -20.90
C LYS A 128 -16.57 4.51 -19.58
N LYS A 129 -16.84 3.25 -19.24
CA LYS A 129 -17.52 2.87 -17.99
C LYS A 129 -16.68 3.27 -16.76
N VAL A 130 -15.39 2.92 -16.76
CA VAL A 130 -14.47 3.26 -15.66
C VAL A 130 -14.24 4.78 -15.60
N GLY A 131 -14.08 5.44 -16.75
CA GLY A 131 -13.96 6.90 -16.83
C GLY A 131 -15.18 7.64 -16.29
N ALA A 132 -16.39 7.14 -16.53
CA ALA A 132 -17.61 7.73 -15.97
C ALA A 132 -17.63 7.61 -14.44
N ARG A 133 -17.39 6.42 -13.89
CA ARG A 133 -17.32 6.20 -12.43
C ARG A 133 -16.26 7.06 -11.75
N MET A 134 -15.10 7.20 -12.40
CA MET A 134 -14.02 8.05 -11.90
C MET A 134 -14.44 9.53 -11.85
N ASN A 135 -15.14 10.03 -12.86
CA ASN A 135 -15.65 11.40 -12.86
C ASN A 135 -16.75 11.60 -11.80
N ASP A 136 -17.61 10.60 -11.57
CA ASP A 136 -18.61 10.65 -10.51
C ASP A 136 -17.93 10.79 -9.14
N LEU A 137 -16.91 9.97 -8.85
CA LEU A 137 -16.13 10.06 -7.61
C LEU A 137 -15.40 11.40 -7.48
N ALA A 138 -14.81 11.91 -8.57
CA ALA A 138 -14.19 13.22 -8.58
C ALA A 138 -15.19 14.36 -8.35
N THR A 139 -16.45 14.19 -8.73
CA THR A 139 -17.52 15.17 -8.48
C THR A 139 -18.01 15.09 -7.03
N GLN A 140 -18.21 13.88 -6.52
CA GLN A 140 -18.63 13.62 -5.14
C GLN A 140 -17.66 14.21 -4.11
N ARG A 141 -16.35 14.28 -4.41
CA ARG A 141 -15.37 14.90 -3.51
C ARG A 141 -15.75 16.32 -3.08
N THR A 142 -16.37 17.09 -4.00
CA THR A 142 -16.79 18.47 -3.76
C THR A 142 -17.99 18.51 -2.80
N GLN A 143 -18.92 17.55 -2.95
CA GLN A 143 -20.08 17.41 -2.08
C GLN A 143 -19.69 16.95 -0.67
N LEU A 144 -18.60 16.18 -0.56
CA LEU A 144 -18.01 15.74 0.70
C LEU A 144 -17.07 16.78 1.32
N GLU A 145 -16.94 17.96 0.69
CA GLU A 145 -16.07 19.06 1.11
C GLU A 145 -14.62 18.60 1.37
N LEU A 146 -14.13 17.64 0.57
CA LEU A 146 -12.76 17.16 0.66
C LEU A 146 -11.80 18.22 0.11
N ARG A 147 -10.78 18.56 0.91
CA ARG A 147 -9.85 19.65 0.59
C ARG A 147 -8.49 19.10 0.20
N VAL A 148 -7.82 19.81 -0.70
CA VAL A 148 -6.41 19.57 -0.97
C VAL A 148 -5.61 19.99 0.27
N VAL A 149 -4.95 19.03 0.90
CA VAL A 149 -4.03 19.33 2.00
C VAL A 149 -2.72 19.74 1.37
N ASN A 150 -2.40 21.05 1.43
CA ASN A 150 -1.09 21.52 0.99
C ASN A 150 0.01 20.82 1.81
N GLU A 151 1.06 20.36 1.15
CA GLU A 151 2.14 19.56 1.75
C GLU A 151 2.81 20.26 2.96
N GLY A 152 2.71 21.59 3.06
CA GLY A 152 3.16 22.35 4.22
C GLY A 152 2.40 22.09 5.54
N ALA A 153 1.19 21.52 5.47
CA ALA A 153 0.40 21.12 6.64
C ALA A 153 0.60 19.64 7.04
N ARG A 154 1.41 18.88 6.28
CA ARG A 154 1.77 17.48 6.63
C ARG A 154 2.59 17.38 7.92
N SER A 155 3.23 18.47 8.34
CA SER A 155 4.08 18.49 9.53
C SER A 155 3.33 18.28 10.85
N ASP A 156 2.01 18.47 10.89
CA ASP A 156 1.26 18.50 12.17
C ASP A 156 0.35 17.27 12.39
N ARG A 157 0.10 16.47 11.34
CA ARG A 157 -0.83 15.31 11.39
C ARG A 157 -0.14 13.96 11.47
N MET A 158 1.10 13.84 10.99
CA MET A 158 2.01 12.86 11.58
C MET A 158 2.39 13.40 12.95
N LYS A 159 1.51 13.22 13.94
CA LYS A 159 2.04 12.86 15.26
C LYS A 159 2.83 11.60 14.97
N GLN A 160 4.12 11.73 14.70
CA GLN A 160 5.05 10.62 14.67
C GLN A 160 4.63 9.76 15.84
N ARG A 161 4.18 8.54 15.54
CA ARG A 161 3.87 7.57 16.59
C ARG A 161 5.09 7.61 17.49
N LEU A 162 4.94 8.19 18.69
CA LEU A 162 6.08 8.49 19.54
C LEU A 162 6.84 7.18 19.64
N GLN A 163 8.09 7.21 19.16
CA GLN A 163 8.95 6.04 19.18
C GLN A 163 8.94 5.55 20.63
N PRO A 164 8.49 4.31 20.92
CA PRO A 164 8.40 3.86 22.29
C PRO A 164 9.78 3.93 22.93
N THR A 165 9.88 4.72 23.99
CA THR A 165 11.11 4.89 24.78
C THR A 165 11.34 3.69 25.67
N SER A 166 12.53 3.52 26.25
CA SER A 166 12.73 2.49 27.28
C SER A 166 11.95 2.80 28.57
N LEU A 167 11.60 4.07 28.82
CA LEU A 167 10.87 4.51 30.00
C LEU A 167 9.42 4.00 29.99
N VAL A 168 8.99 3.46 31.13
CA VAL A 168 7.62 3.03 31.42
C VAL A 168 7.27 3.43 32.85
N ASP A 169 6.04 3.87 33.07
CA ASP A 169 5.50 3.99 34.42
C ASP A 169 5.00 2.61 34.87
N GLU A 170 5.75 1.96 35.76
CA GLU A 170 5.41 0.62 36.24
C GLU A 170 4.13 0.59 37.07
N THR A 171 3.69 1.72 37.62
CA THR A 171 2.52 1.81 38.52
C THR A 171 1.19 1.64 37.79
N GLU A 172 1.17 1.87 36.47
CA GLU A 172 -0.01 1.74 35.62
C GLU A 172 -0.10 0.38 34.91
N VAL A 173 0.84 -0.54 35.16
CA VAL A 173 0.86 -1.87 34.51
C VAL A 173 0.34 -2.96 35.44
N TYR A 174 -0.79 -3.55 35.07
CA TYR A 174 -1.46 -4.60 35.86
C TYR A 174 -1.49 -5.95 35.13
N GLY A 175 -1.49 -7.04 35.90
CA GLY A 175 -1.75 -8.40 35.38
C GLY A 175 -0.60 -9.05 34.59
N ARG A 176 0.56 -8.41 34.47
CA ARG A 176 1.73 -8.91 33.71
C ARG A 176 2.83 -9.54 34.58
N GLN A 177 2.56 -9.75 35.88
CA GLN A 177 3.61 -10.12 36.83
C GLN A 177 4.13 -11.55 36.65
N GLU A 178 3.26 -12.46 36.25
CA GLU A 178 3.66 -13.85 36.01
C GLU A 178 4.53 -13.98 34.76
N GLU A 179 4.10 -13.39 33.64
CA GLU A 179 4.89 -13.31 32.41
C GLU A 179 6.25 -12.60 32.62
N LYS A 180 6.26 -11.49 33.36
CA LYS A 180 7.49 -10.77 33.71
C LYS A 180 8.46 -11.69 34.47
N LYS A 181 7.98 -12.43 35.47
CA LYS A 181 8.79 -13.34 36.28
C LYS A 181 9.35 -14.50 35.45
N GLU A 182 8.57 -15.07 34.55
CA GLU A 182 9.04 -16.13 33.64
C GLU A 182 10.16 -15.64 32.71
N LEU A 183 9.98 -14.46 32.12
CA LEU A 183 10.97 -13.86 31.23
C LEU A 183 12.25 -13.46 31.97
N LEU A 184 12.16 -12.95 33.20
CA LEU A 184 13.34 -12.70 34.05
C LEU A 184 14.12 -13.98 34.37
N LYS A 185 13.42 -15.09 34.60
CA LYS A 185 14.05 -16.39 34.79
C LYS A 185 14.79 -16.83 33.53
N LEU A 186 14.22 -16.65 32.35
CA LEU A 186 14.88 -16.95 31.08
C LEU A 186 16.13 -16.07 30.86
N LEU A 187 16.05 -14.78 31.19
CA LEU A 187 17.20 -13.86 31.12
C LEU A 187 18.32 -14.22 32.09
N SER A 188 17.98 -14.77 33.26
CA SER A 188 18.94 -15.18 34.29
C SER A 188 19.45 -16.61 34.11
N SER A 189 18.79 -17.42 33.30
CA SER A 189 19.18 -18.81 33.03
C SER A 189 20.34 -18.81 32.04
N ASN A 190 21.55 -18.61 32.57
CA ASN A 190 22.80 -18.78 31.85
C ASN A 190 22.99 -20.26 31.52
N ASP A 191 22.41 -20.71 30.40
CA ASP A 191 22.72 -22.03 29.86
C ASP A 191 24.14 -21.97 29.27
N SER A 192 25.11 -22.23 30.14
CA SER A 192 26.56 -22.07 29.94
C SER A 192 27.16 -22.99 28.86
N SER A 193 26.35 -23.56 27.98
CA SER A 193 26.81 -24.38 26.86
C SER A 193 26.89 -23.54 25.56
N HIS A 194 28.09 -23.00 25.32
CA HIS A 194 28.61 -22.49 24.05
C HIS A 194 28.05 -21.15 23.52
N ASN A 195 28.83 -20.07 23.72
CA ASN A 195 29.05 -18.90 22.82
C ASN A 195 28.03 -18.63 21.69
N LYS A 196 26.74 -18.55 21.99
CA LYS A 196 25.68 -18.18 21.04
C LYS A 196 24.79 -17.14 21.68
N ALA A 197 24.47 -16.09 20.92
CA ALA A 197 23.53 -15.07 21.35
C ALA A 197 22.15 -15.69 21.64
N SER A 198 21.58 -15.39 22.80
CA SER A 198 20.22 -15.79 23.17
C SER A 198 19.22 -14.74 22.69
N VAL A 199 18.09 -15.21 22.13
CA VAL A 199 17.02 -14.35 21.61
C VAL A 199 15.70 -14.78 22.22
N ILE A 200 14.97 -13.82 22.81
CA ILE A 200 13.66 -14.05 23.42
C ILE A 200 12.61 -13.24 22.62
N PRO A 201 11.85 -13.87 21.71
CA PRO A 201 10.83 -13.18 20.92
C PRO A 201 9.54 -12.96 21.72
N ILE A 202 9.00 -11.73 21.70
CA ILE A 202 7.68 -11.40 22.25
C ILE A 202 6.70 -11.20 21.09
N ILE A 203 5.78 -12.15 20.91
CA ILE A 203 4.85 -12.20 19.76
C ILE A 203 3.41 -12.03 20.24
N GLY A 204 2.58 -11.34 19.45
CA GLY A 204 1.17 -11.13 19.77
C GLY A 204 0.56 -9.98 18.95
N MET A 205 -0.75 -9.80 19.06
CA MET A 205 -1.50 -8.77 18.33
C MET A 205 -1.05 -7.35 18.68
N GLY A 206 -1.31 -6.39 17.78
CA GLY A 206 -1.04 -4.96 18.04
C GLY A 206 -1.84 -4.44 19.24
N GLY A 207 -1.26 -3.54 20.03
CA GLY A 207 -1.94 -2.93 21.19
C GLY A 207 -2.03 -3.80 22.44
N ILE A 208 -1.60 -5.06 22.39
CA ILE A 208 -1.68 -5.97 23.55
C ILE A 208 -0.66 -5.67 24.67
N GLY A 209 0.24 -4.70 24.49
CA GLY A 209 1.24 -4.32 25.51
C GLY A 209 2.59 -5.05 25.44
N LYS A 210 2.97 -5.63 24.29
CA LYS A 210 4.28 -6.29 24.10
C LYS A 210 5.46 -5.39 24.43
N THR A 211 5.44 -4.16 23.91
CA THR A 211 6.49 -3.18 24.14
C THR A 211 6.53 -2.76 25.60
N THR A 212 5.37 -2.65 26.25
CA THR A 212 5.25 -2.39 27.70
C THR A 212 5.92 -3.49 28.52
N LEU A 213 5.69 -4.77 28.17
CA LEU A 213 6.35 -5.89 28.83
C LEU A 213 7.88 -5.86 28.64
N ALA A 214 8.36 -5.53 27.43
CA ALA A 214 9.80 -5.38 27.18
C ALA A 214 10.42 -4.21 27.97
N GLN A 215 9.71 -3.09 28.11
CA GLN A 215 10.15 -1.95 28.93
C GLN A 215 10.24 -2.33 30.42
N LEU A 216 9.25 -3.06 30.94
CA LEU A 216 9.24 -3.55 32.33
C LEU A 216 10.40 -4.50 32.63
N LEU A 217 10.82 -5.30 31.65
CA LEU A 217 11.99 -6.17 31.80
C LEU A 217 13.28 -5.37 31.73
N TYR A 218 13.40 -4.46 30.78
CA TYR A 218 14.61 -3.65 30.56
C TYR A 218 14.99 -2.78 31.76
N ASN A 219 13.98 -2.21 32.44
CA ASN A 219 14.15 -1.37 33.63
C ASN A 219 14.13 -2.17 34.94
N ASP A 220 13.98 -3.49 34.90
CA ASP A 220 13.94 -4.29 36.12
C ASP A 220 15.31 -4.28 36.83
N THR A 221 15.28 -4.00 38.13
CA THR A 221 16.49 -3.92 38.97
C THR A 221 17.18 -5.27 39.15
N SER A 222 16.46 -6.39 39.00
CA SER A 222 17.03 -7.73 39.15
C SER A 222 18.01 -8.12 38.03
N ILE A 223 17.94 -7.45 36.87
CA ILE A 223 18.84 -7.70 35.74
C ILE A 223 19.93 -6.63 35.58
N GLU A 224 19.92 -5.59 36.41
CA GLU A 224 20.85 -4.46 36.31
C GLU A 224 22.32 -4.91 36.52
N ASN A 225 22.54 -5.88 37.40
CA ASN A 225 23.85 -6.47 37.64
C ASN A 225 24.19 -7.66 36.71
N SER A 226 23.22 -8.12 35.92
CA SER A 226 23.38 -9.28 35.02
C SER A 226 23.91 -8.91 33.65
N PHE A 227 23.80 -7.63 33.25
CA PHE A 227 24.22 -7.12 31.95
C PHE A 227 25.08 -5.86 32.11
N GLU A 228 26.33 -5.91 31.66
CA GLU A 228 27.26 -4.76 31.68
C GLU A 228 26.76 -3.62 30.77
N TYR A 229 26.13 -3.96 29.65
CA TYR A 229 25.58 -3.00 28.69
C TYR A 229 24.15 -3.36 28.31
N LYS A 230 23.28 -2.34 28.28
CA LYS A 230 21.89 -2.45 27.84
C LYS A 230 21.62 -1.41 26.75
N ALA A 231 21.05 -1.83 25.62
CA ALA A 231 20.66 -0.94 24.53
C ALA A 231 19.17 -1.10 24.21
N TRP A 232 18.47 0.02 24.00
CA TRP A 232 17.09 0.05 23.52
C TRP A 232 17.07 0.63 22.11
N LEU A 233 16.69 -0.18 21.14
CA LEU A 233 16.66 0.20 19.73
C LEU A 233 15.21 0.20 19.25
N VAL A 234 14.84 1.27 18.56
CA VAL A 234 13.51 1.48 17.97
C VAL A 234 13.70 1.77 16.49
N LYS A 235 12.87 1.15 15.64
CA LYS A 235 13.01 1.19 14.18
C LYS A 235 12.13 2.27 13.54
#